data_AF-A0A1Y4JXZ3-F1
#
_entry.id   AF-A0A1Y4JXZ3-F1
#
_cell.length_a   1.000
_cell.length_b   1.000
_cell.length_c   1.000
_cell.angle_alpha   90.00
_cell.angle_beta   90.00
_cell.angle_gamma   90.00
#
_symmetry.space_group_name_H-M   'P 1'
#
loop_
_entity.id
_entity.type
_entity.pdbx_description
1 polymer ?
#
loop_
_entity_poly.entity_id
_entity_poly.type
_entity_poly.pdbx_seq_one_letter_code
_entity_poly.pdbx_strand_id
1 'polypeptide(L)'
;MYASFDNYGCWSVEPSVTFRPVCYAGVSVGMFYSRPFVADYSFNGVTSDNRLRWSVEDVESIGEIFAFRSSLSLFTPPVLLGSDKEYALYLTVSPGATVPFVADRRVVIDYYPNQAGAWTAIHQESVKNRGARKVFWHIRTALTLEVDEHLVFLLAYTCSDFDPYASFRNLVWEGRCFEAKKHRLSHMVSIGIGIRF
;
A
#
# COMPACT_ATOMS: atom_id res chain seq x y z
N MET A 1 -1.44 12.79 9.43
CA MET A 1 -1.03 11.39 9.25
C MET A 1 -2.27 10.52 9.09
N TYR A 2 -2.25 9.55 8.19
CA TYR A 2 -3.32 8.57 8.00
C TYR A 2 -2.86 7.17 8.38
N ALA A 3 -3.77 6.38 8.95
CA ALA A 3 -3.66 4.93 9.09
C ALA A 3 -4.82 4.30 8.31
N SER A 4 -4.54 3.26 7.52
CA SER A 4 -5.53 2.71 6.59
C SER A 4 -5.48 1.20 6.50
N PHE A 5 -6.60 0.62 6.07
CA PHE A 5 -6.74 -0.80 5.77
C PHE A 5 -7.39 -0.98 4.40
N ASP A 6 -6.94 -1.97 3.64
CA ASP A 6 -7.42 -2.22 2.28
C ASP A 6 -8.02 -3.62 2.06
N ASN A 7 -8.64 -3.81 0.89
CA ASN A 7 -9.25 -5.07 0.46
C ASN A 7 -8.25 -6.18 0.07
N TYR A 8 -6.96 -5.89 0.07
CA TYR A 8 -5.88 -6.87 -0.01
C TYR A 8 -5.50 -7.40 1.38
N GLY A 9 -6.07 -6.87 2.46
CA GLY A 9 -5.69 -7.21 3.82
C GLY A 9 -4.37 -6.56 4.24
N CYS A 10 -3.99 -5.45 3.58
CA CYS A 10 -2.83 -4.67 3.96
C CYS A 10 -3.21 -3.54 4.89
N TRP A 11 -2.38 -3.32 5.90
CA TRP A 11 -2.40 -2.08 6.68
C TRP A 11 -1.40 -1.11 6.05
N SER A 12 -1.70 0.18 6.18
CA SER A 12 -0.83 1.23 5.66
C SER A 12 -0.82 2.47 6.54
N VAL A 13 0.28 3.21 6.48
CA VAL A 13 0.45 4.49 7.14
C VAL A 13 0.95 5.52 6.14
N GLU A 14 0.41 6.74 6.25
CA GLU A 14 0.72 7.83 5.34
C GLU A 14 0.89 9.16 6.08
N PRO A 15 2.11 9.53 6.47
CA PRO A 15 2.43 10.92 6.75
C PRO A 15 2.32 11.74 5.46
N SER A 16 1.59 12.85 5.54
CA SER A 16 1.37 13.75 4.40
C SER A 16 1.23 15.20 4.87
N VAL A 17 1.56 16.11 3.96
CA VAL A 17 1.43 17.54 4.12
C VAL A 17 0.59 18.06 2.96
N THR A 18 -0.34 18.95 3.27
CA THR A 18 -1.21 19.59 2.29
C THR A 18 -0.97 21.09 2.33
N PHE A 19 -0.62 21.66 1.17
CA PHE A 19 -0.49 23.09 0.98
C PHE A 19 -1.72 23.62 0.23
N ARG A 20 -2.43 24.58 0.82
CA ARG A 20 -3.68 25.16 0.28
C ARG A 20 -3.47 26.63 -0.09
N PRO A 21 -2.90 26.93 -1.28
CA PRO A 21 -2.68 28.31 -1.72
C PRO A 21 -3.99 29.03 -2.09
N VAL A 22 -5.06 28.30 -2.42
CA VAL A 22 -6.36 28.85 -2.85
C VAL A 22 -7.48 28.23 -2.01
N CYS A 23 -8.55 28.98 -1.78
CA CYS A 23 -9.65 28.55 -0.90
C CYS A 23 -10.23 27.17 -1.24
N TYR A 24 -10.25 26.73 -2.50
CA TYR A 24 -10.88 25.45 -2.87
C TYR A 24 -9.91 24.45 -3.51
N ALA A 25 -8.62 24.77 -3.56
CA ALA A 25 -7.61 23.94 -4.20
C ALA A 25 -6.30 23.92 -3.41
N GLY A 26 -5.70 22.74 -3.35
CA GLY A 26 -4.42 22.48 -2.69
C GLY A 26 -3.63 21.39 -3.37
N VAL A 27 -2.39 21.23 -2.93
CA VAL A 27 -1.50 20.17 -3.35
C VAL A 27 -1.07 19.40 -2.10
N SER A 28 -1.15 18.09 -2.16
CA SER A 28 -0.70 17.21 -1.09
C SER A 28 0.43 16.32 -1.55
N VAL A 29 1.39 16.12 -0.66
CA VAL A 29 2.48 15.17 -0.83
C VAL A 29 2.60 14.32 0.43
N GLY A 30 2.93 13.05 0.26
CA GLY A 30 3.04 12.11 1.38
C GLY A 30 3.93 10.93 1.07
N MET A 31 4.37 10.27 2.14
CA MET A 31 5.05 8.99 2.05
C MET A 31 4.05 7.91 2.45
N PHE A 32 3.95 6.86 1.65
CA PHE A 32 3.02 5.77 1.85
C PHE A 32 3.80 4.50 2.14
N TYR A 33 3.52 3.89 3.28
CA TYR A 33 4.03 2.57 3.64
C TYR A 33 2.86 1.62 3.79
N SER A 34 2.95 0.43 3.20
CA SER A 34 1.91 -0.60 3.24
C SER A 34 2.51 -1.97 3.43
N ARG A 35 1.88 -2.82 4.25
CA ARG A 35 2.29 -4.21 4.47
C ARG A 35 1.07 -5.11 4.66
N PRO A 36 1.08 -6.35 4.14
CA PRO A 36 0.02 -7.33 4.41
C PRO A 36 -0.07 -7.69 5.90
N PHE A 37 -1.28 -7.91 6.41
CA PHE A 37 -1.53 -8.30 7.81
C PHE A 37 -1.25 -9.79 8.08
N VAL A 38 -1.51 -10.64 7.11
CA VAL A 38 -1.17 -12.07 7.13
C VAL A 38 -0.54 -12.44 5.79
N ALA A 39 0.60 -13.11 5.81
CA ALA A 39 1.05 -13.87 4.64
C ALA A 39 0.16 -15.11 4.50
N ASP A 40 -1.04 -14.94 3.93
CA ASP A 40 -1.92 -16.06 3.58
C ASP A 40 -1.33 -16.96 2.47
N TYR A 41 -0.12 -16.63 2.01
CA TYR A 41 0.60 -17.36 0.99
C TYR A 41 1.79 -18.05 1.62
N SER A 42 1.80 -19.38 1.53
CA SER A 42 3.05 -20.14 1.59
C SER A 42 3.43 -20.46 0.16
N PHE A 43 4.49 -19.83 -0.33
CA PHE A 43 5.03 -20.13 -1.65
C PHE A 43 6.08 -21.20 -1.52
N ASN A 44 5.62 -22.44 -1.64
CA ASN A 44 6.47 -23.62 -1.62
C ASN A 44 6.18 -24.50 -2.83
N GLY A 45 7.16 -25.34 -3.15
CA GLY A 45 7.03 -26.25 -4.27
C GLY A 45 8.12 -27.30 -4.24
N VAL A 46 8.06 -28.17 -5.24
CA VAL A 46 9.12 -29.14 -5.50
C VAL A 46 9.72 -28.76 -6.85
N THR A 47 11.04 -28.85 -6.93
CA THR A 47 11.80 -28.69 -8.17
C THR A 47 11.35 -29.71 -9.22
N SER A 48 11.49 -29.35 -10.50
CA SER A 48 11.08 -30.17 -11.65
C SER A 48 11.71 -31.57 -11.65
N ASP A 49 12.90 -31.73 -11.07
CA ASP A 49 13.61 -33.00 -10.93
C ASP A 49 13.19 -33.83 -9.69
N ASN A 50 12.22 -33.34 -8.91
CA ASN A 50 11.68 -33.96 -7.69
C ASN A 50 12.70 -34.19 -6.55
N ARG A 51 13.92 -33.64 -6.65
CA ARG A 51 15.02 -33.85 -5.69
C ARG A 51 15.01 -32.86 -4.53
N LEU A 52 14.62 -31.62 -4.80
CA LEU A 52 14.63 -30.52 -3.83
C LEU A 52 13.22 -29.95 -3.68
N ARG A 53 12.85 -29.63 -2.44
CA ARG A 53 11.71 -28.77 -2.14
C ARG A 53 12.21 -27.33 -1.99
N TRP A 54 11.49 -26.36 -2.52
CA TRP A 54 11.84 -24.95 -2.39
C TRP A 54 10.75 -24.21 -1.62
N SER A 55 11.14 -23.17 -0.90
CA SER A 55 10.25 -22.24 -0.22
C SER A 55 10.78 -20.84 -0.37
N VAL A 56 9.89 -19.87 -0.54
CA VAL A 56 10.27 -18.46 -0.51
C VAL A 56 10.48 -18.03 0.93
N GLU A 57 11.64 -17.43 1.20
CA GLU A 57 11.94 -16.79 2.49
C GLU A 57 11.17 -15.46 2.58
N ASP A 58 10.63 -15.18 3.78
CA ASP A 58 9.98 -13.91 4.12
C ASP A 58 8.88 -13.44 3.13
N VAL A 59 7.83 -14.25 3.00
CA VAL A 59 6.67 -13.95 2.14
C VAL A 59 5.96 -12.64 2.52
N GLU A 60 6.10 -12.19 3.77
CA GLU A 60 5.51 -10.94 4.24
C GLU A 60 6.21 -9.71 3.61
N SER A 61 7.53 -9.77 3.41
CA SER A 61 8.30 -8.72 2.73
C SER A 61 7.86 -8.49 1.28
N ILE A 62 7.25 -9.51 0.65
CA ILE A 62 6.82 -9.45 -0.75
C ILE A 62 5.72 -8.41 -0.97
N GLY A 63 4.84 -8.22 0.01
CA GLY A 63 3.75 -7.23 -0.04
C GLY A 63 4.11 -5.86 0.57
N GLU A 64 5.30 -5.70 1.14
CA GLU A 64 5.70 -4.47 1.84
C GLU A 64 6.09 -3.35 0.86
N ILE A 65 5.29 -2.32 0.66
CA ILE A 65 5.56 -1.24 -0.30
C ILE A 65 5.84 0.07 0.40
N PHE A 66 6.94 0.72 -0.04
CA PHE A 66 7.22 2.11 0.23
C PHE A 66 7.05 2.93 -1.05
N ALA A 67 6.22 3.97 -0.99
CA ALA A 67 5.87 4.79 -2.14
C ALA A 67 5.77 6.28 -1.78
N PHE A 68 5.99 7.11 -2.79
CA PHE A 68 5.65 8.52 -2.77
C PHE A 68 4.22 8.71 -3.29
N ARG A 69 3.43 9.55 -2.61
CA ARG A 69 2.09 9.95 -3.03
C ARG A 69 2.02 11.44 -3.25
N SER A 70 1.47 11.84 -4.39
CA SER A 70 1.13 13.22 -4.69
C SER A 70 -0.31 13.30 -5.16
N SER A 71 -1.04 14.30 -4.70
CA SER A 71 -2.42 14.55 -5.10
C SER A 71 -2.74 16.03 -5.18
N LEU A 72 -3.77 16.35 -5.98
CA LEU A 72 -4.41 17.66 -6.01
C LEU A 72 -5.65 17.58 -5.13
N SER A 73 -5.78 18.45 -4.14
CA SER A 73 -6.93 18.45 -3.21
C SER A 73 -7.93 19.53 -3.58
N LEU A 74 -9.19 19.14 -3.75
CA LEU A 74 -10.32 20.03 -3.96
C LEU A 74 -11.20 20.01 -2.72
N PHE A 75 -11.50 21.19 -2.19
CA PHE A 75 -12.23 21.34 -0.92
C PHE A 75 -13.62 21.90 -1.16
N THR A 76 -14.62 21.36 -0.46
CA THR A 76 -15.93 21.99 -0.37
C THR A 76 -15.89 23.18 0.58
N PRO A 77 -16.84 24.13 0.48
CA PRO A 77 -17.05 25.11 1.54
C PRO A 77 -17.26 24.41 2.89
N PRO A 78 -16.67 24.92 4.00
CA PRO A 78 -16.86 24.35 5.31
C PRO A 78 -18.27 24.63 5.83
N VAL A 79 -18.89 23.60 6.41
CA VAL A 79 -20.10 23.73 7.22
C VAL A 79 -19.65 23.97 8.66
N LEU A 80 -19.96 25.15 9.18
CA LEU A 80 -19.66 25.51 10.57
C LEU A 80 -20.72 24.88 11.49
N LEU A 81 -20.27 24.22 12.54
CA LEU A 81 -21.09 23.51 13.51
C LEU A 81 -20.78 24.03 14.93
N GLY A 82 -21.75 23.93 15.83
CA GLY A 82 -21.66 24.47 17.19
C GLY A 82 -22.27 25.87 17.33
N SER A 83 -22.65 26.23 18.55
CA SER A 83 -23.23 27.55 18.86
C SER A 83 -22.26 28.70 18.53
N ASP A 84 -20.97 28.45 18.77
CA ASP A 84 -19.90 29.43 18.62
C ASP A 84 -19.03 29.19 17.38
N LYS A 85 -19.46 28.29 16.47
CA LYS A 85 -18.74 27.91 15.23
C LYS A 85 -17.35 27.27 15.47
N GLU A 86 -17.20 26.55 16.58
CA GLU A 86 -15.96 25.91 17.02
C GLU A 86 -15.53 24.73 16.13
N TYR A 87 -16.46 24.20 15.33
CA TYR A 87 -16.22 23.03 14.48
C TYR A 87 -16.45 23.38 13.01
N ALA A 88 -15.52 22.99 12.14
CA ALA A 88 -15.70 23.10 10.70
C ALA A 88 -15.65 21.71 10.03
N LEU A 89 -16.71 21.37 9.31
CA LEU A 89 -16.83 20.12 8.57
C LEU A 89 -16.74 20.37 7.07
N TYR A 90 -15.84 19.70 6.37
CA TYR A 90 -15.74 19.80 4.91
C TYR A 90 -15.36 18.47 4.25
N LEU A 91 -15.69 18.36 2.97
CA LEU A 91 -15.31 17.26 2.11
C LEU A 91 -14.13 17.66 1.24
N THR A 92 -13.22 16.72 1.06
CA THR A 92 -12.05 16.87 0.20
C THR A 92 -12.00 15.73 -0.81
N VAL A 93 -11.82 16.05 -2.08
CA VAL A 93 -11.55 15.07 -3.14
C VAL A 93 -10.12 15.28 -3.64
N SER A 94 -9.34 14.21 -3.67
CA SER A 94 -7.91 14.23 -3.94
C SER A 94 -7.51 13.18 -4.97
N PRO A 95 -7.63 13.46 -6.28
CA PRO A 95 -6.99 12.66 -7.32
C PRO A 95 -5.47 12.78 -7.25
N GLY A 96 -4.76 11.68 -7.46
CA GLY A 96 -3.32 11.64 -7.33
C GLY A 96 -2.67 10.40 -7.92
N ALA A 97 -1.35 10.34 -7.75
CA ALA A 97 -0.50 9.24 -8.18
C ALA A 97 0.29 8.65 -7.00
N THR A 98 0.53 7.34 -7.06
CA THR A 98 1.37 6.59 -6.13
C THR A 98 2.54 6.00 -6.92
N VAL A 99 3.75 6.35 -6.50
CA VAL A 99 5.00 5.95 -7.15
C VAL A 99 5.84 5.17 -6.14
N PRO A 100 5.90 3.83 -6.22
CA PRO A 100 6.80 3.05 -5.37
C PRO A 100 8.26 3.44 -5.60
N PHE A 101 9.02 3.56 -4.51
CA PHE A 101 10.46 3.84 -4.60
C PHE A 101 11.22 2.65 -5.21
N VAL A 102 10.79 1.43 -4.88
CA VAL A 102 11.33 0.18 -5.42
C VAL A 102 10.20 -0.58 -6.11
N ALA A 103 10.17 -0.51 -7.45
CA ALA A 103 9.21 -1.26 -8.26
C ALA A 103 9.65 -2.71 -8.45
N ASP A 104 10.92 -2.94 -8.81
CA ASP A 104 11.48 -4.27 -9.05
C ASP A 104 12.00 -4.87 -7.74
N ARG A 105 11.38 -5.97 -7.31
CA ARG A 105 11.72 -6.65 -6.05
C ARG A 105 12.61 -7.84 -6.26
N ARG A 106 13.37 -8.16 -5.21
CA ARG A 106 14.22 -9.33 -5.11
C ARG A 106 13.56 -10.30 -4.11
N VAL A 107 13.43 -11.55 -4.51
CA VAL A 107 12.90 -12.64 -3.68
C VAL A 107 14.02 -13.64 -3.45
N VAL A 108 14.12 -14.19 -2.24
CA VAL A 108 15.08 -15.25 -1.90
C VAL A 108 14.32 -16.57 -1.80
N ILE A 109 14.84 -17.58 -2.49
CA ILE A 109 14.28 -18.93 -2.57
C ILE A 109 15.25 -19.87 -1.88
N ASP A 110 14.78 -20.52 -0.82
CA ASP A 110 15.51 -21.52 -0.07
C ASP A 110 15.21 -22.92 -0.60
N TYR A 111 16.25 -23.73 -0.76
CA TYR A 111 16.13 -25.12 -1.20
C TYR A 111 16.46 -26.09 -0.08
N TYR A 112 15.65 -27.13 0.06
CA TYR A 112 15.83 -28.20 1.02
C TYR A 112 15.76 -29.57 0.33
N PRO A 113 16.32 -30.64 0.93
CA PRO A 113 16.12 -31.99 0.41
C PRO A 113 14.65 -32.38 0.42
N ASN A 114 14.18 -33.07 -0.62
CA ASN A 114 12.85 -33.65 -0.67
C ASN A 114 12.79 -34.98 0.11
N GLN A 115 13.15 -34.95 1.40
CA GLN A 115 13.16 -36.11 2.30
C GLN A 115 12.57 -35.74 3.66
N ALA A 116 11.91 -36.70 4.33
CA ALA A 116 11.36 -36.48 5.67
C ALA A 116 12.48 -36.15 6.68
N GLY A 117 12.32 -35.06 7.42
CA GLY A 117 13.31 -34.61 8.42
C GLY A 117 13.32 -33.09 8.59
N ALA A 118 14.00 -32.62 9.65
CA ALA A 118 14.33 -31.22 9.82
C ALA A 118 15.64 -30.93 9.07
N TRP A 119 15.56 -30.12 8.02
CA TRP A 119 16.69 -29.81 7.14
C TRP A 119 16.92 -28.31 7.10
N THR A 120 18.18 -27.88 7.09
CA THR A 120 18.57 -26.49 6.80
C THR A 120 18.59 -26.25 5.29
N ALA A 121 18.47 -24.99 4.86
CA ALA A 121 18.56 -24.65 3.45
C ALA A 121 19.95 -25.04 2.90
N ILE A 122 19.99 -25.82 1.82
CA ILE A 122 21.22 -26.27 1.16
C ILE A 122 21.72 -25.23 0.16
N HIS A 123 20.79 -24.48 -0.42
CA HIS A 123 21.05 -23.46 -1.42
C HIS A 123 20.07 -22.32 -1.23
N GLN A 124 20.54 -21.11 -1.51
CA GLN A 124 19.71 -19.92 -1.61
C GLN A 124 19.93 -19.31 -2.98
N GLU A 125 18.85 -19.12 -3.73
CA GLU A 125 18.88 -18.39 -4.97
C GLU A 125 18.06 -17.12 -4.82
N SER A 126 18.46 -16.07 -5.53
CA SER A 126 17.71 -14.84 -5.47
C SER A 126 17.34 -14.32 -6.84
N VAL A 127 16.04 -14.19 -7.03
CA VAL A 127 15.42 -13.83 -8.28
C VAL A 127 14.87 -12.41 -8.16
N LYS A 128 15.22 -11.56 -9.14
CA LYS A 128 14.71 -10.20 -9.22
C LYS A 128 13.65 -10.11 -10.31
N ASN A 129 12.52 -9.47 -10.01
CA ASN A 129 11.51 -9.18 -11.04
C ASN A 129 12.03 -8.11 -12.03
N ARG A 130 11.54 -8.16 -13.28
CA ARG A 130 11.73 -7.12 -14.29
C ARG A 130 10.37 -6.65 -14.82
N GLY A 131 10.21 -5.34 -14.93
CA GLY A 131 9.05 -4.73 -15.59
C GLY A 131 7.86 -4.52 -14.67
N ALA A 132 8.10 -4.35 -13.36
CA ALA A 132 7.06 -3.93 -12.45
C ALA A 132 6.50 -2.55 -12.80
N ARG A 133 5.19 -2.37 -12.62
CA ARG A 133 4.53 -1.09 -12.83
C ARG A 133 5.05 -0.06 -11.82
N LYS A 134 5.42 1.13 -12.31
CA LYS A 134 6.07 2.18 -11.51
C LYS A 134 5.13 3.31 -11.08
N VAL A 135 3.91 3.36 -11.60
CA VAL A 135 2.96 4.45 -11.33
C VAL A 135 1.54 3.88 -11.24
N PHE A 136 0.86 4.19 -10.14
CA PHE A 136 -0.53 3.86 -9.87
C PHE A 136 -1.33 5.14 -9.66
N TRP A 137 -2.59 5.17 -10.08
CA TRP A 137 -3.47 6.29 -9.81
C TRP A 137 -4.30 6.01 -8.55
N HIS A 138 -4.69 7.07 -7.86
CA HIS A 138 -5.64 6.98 -6.76
C HIS A 138 -6.57 8.19 -6.75
N ILE A 139 -7.77 7.99 -6.24
CA ILE A 139 -8.73 9.04 -5.93
C ILE A 139 -9.10 8.84 -4.46
N ARG A 140 -8.79 9.85 -3.64
CA ARG A 140 -9.14 9.86 -2.22
C ARG A 140 -10.28 10.85 -1.97
N THR A 141 -11.29 10.41 -1.25
CA THR A 141 -12.35 11.28 -0.72
C THR A 141 -12.24 11.29 0.78
N ALA A 142 -12.11 12.45 1.41
CA ALA A 142 -11.96 12.61 2.85
C ALA A 142 -13.05 13.52 3.41
N LEU A 143 -13.66 13.09 4.51
CA LEU A 143 -14.44 13.93 5.39
C LEU A 143 -13.50 14.47 6.47
N THR A 144 -13.47 15.78 6.64
CA THR A 144 -12.55 16.46 7.54
C THR A 144 -13.32 17.26 8.57
N LEU A 145 -13.05 16.99 9.84
CA LEU A 145 -13.57 17.72 10.99
C LEU A 145 -12.41 18.49 11.61
N GLU A 146 -12.52 19.81 11.60
CA GLU A 146 -11.60 20.73 12.26
C GLU A 146 -12.20 21.15 13.60
N VAL A 147 -11.39 21.08 14.66
CA VAL A 147 -11.72 21.41 16.04
C VAL A 147 -10.78 22.52 16.50
N ASP A 148 -11.34 23.62 17.01
CA ASP A 148 -10.61 24.77 17.56
C ASP A 148 -9.55 25.34 16.60
N GLU A 149 -9.83 25.32 15.30
CA GLU A 149 -8.99 25.82 14.18
C GLU A 149 -7.58 25.18 14.05
N HIS A 150 -7.20 24.24 14.92
CA HIS A 150 -5.86 23.65 14.96
C HIS A 150 -5.86 22.14 14.76
N LEU A 151 -6.82 21.43 15.34
CA LEU A 151 -6.80 19.97 15.36
C LEU A 151 -7.75 19.42 14.29
N VAL A 152 -7.24 18.51 13.47
CA VAL A 152 -7.98 18.03 12.30
C VAL A 152 -8.13 16.51 12.39
N PHE A 153 -9.37 16.04 12.40
CA PHE A 153 -9.72 14.64 12.26
C PHE A 153 -10.17 14.34 10.83
N LEU A 154 -9.70 13.23 10.28
CA LEU A 154 -9.96 12.85 8.89
C LEU A 154 -10.49 11.43 8.83
N LEU A 155 -11.58 11.26 8.10
CA LEU A 155 -12.07 9.95 7.68
C LEU A 155 -12.02 9.92 6.15
N ALA A 156 -11.21 9.05 5.58
CA ALA A 156 -11.01 9.00 4.14
C ALA A 156 -11.26 7.61 3.55
N TYR A 157 -11.67 7.63 2.29
CA TYR A 157 -11.82 6.48 1.43
C TYR A 157 -10.99 6.70 0.18
N THR A 158 -10.16 5.73 -0.17
CA THR A 158 -9.30 5.78 -1.36
C THR A 158 -9.64 4.63 -2.29
N CYS A 159 -9.95 4.97 -3.53
CA CYS A 159 -10.05 4.03 -4.64
C CYS A 159 -8.80 4.18 -5.52
N SER A 160 -8.17 3.08 -5.88
CA SER A 160 -6.94 3.10 -6.67
C SER A 160 -6.77 1.84 -7.50
N ASP A 161 -5.90 1.88 -8.50
CA ASP A 161 -5.42 0.68 -9.19
C ASP A 161 -4.13 0.11 -8.57
N PHE A 162 -3.84 0.52 -7.34
CA PHE A 162 -2.71 0.03 -6.57
C PHE A 162 -2.83 -1.48 -6.35
N ASP A 163 -1.75 -2.19 -6.63
CA ASP A 163 -1.69 -3.64 -6.52
C ASP A 163 -0.36 -4.04 -5.86
N PRO A 164 -0.41 -4.49 -4.60
CA PRO A 164 0.80 -4.78 -3.85
C PRO A 164 1.56 -6.01 -4.38
N TYR A 165 0.88 -6.89 -5.10
CA TYR A 165 1.43 -8.13 -5.63
C TYR A 165 1.78 -8.05 -7.12
N ALA A 166 1.61 -6.88 -7.76
CA ALA A 166 1.90 -6.71 -9.18
C ALA A 166 3.34 -7.07 -9.54
N SER A 167 4.31 -6.72 -8.69
CA SER A 167 5.71 -7.08 -8.88
C SER A 167 6.00 -8.55 -8.63
N PHE A 168 5.14 -9.27 -7.91
CA PHE A 168 5.39 -10.68 -7.59
C PHE A 168 4.81 -11.61 -8.66
N ARG A 169 3.64 -11.30 -9.21
CA ARG A 169 3.00 -12.12 -10.27
C ARG A 169 3.78 -12.15 -11.59
N ASN A 170 4.71 -11.22 -11.79
CA ASN A 170 5.60 -11.21 -12.96
C ASN A 170 6.85 -12.10 -12.77
N LEU A 171 7.07 -12.65 -11.57
CA LEU A 171 8.14 -13.62 -11.35
C LEU A 171 7.70 -14.97 -11.90
N VAL A 172 8.53 -15.51 -12.79
CA VAL A 172 8.40 -16.86 -13.32
C VAL A 172 9.54 -17.68 -12.71
N TRP A 173 9.18 -18.74 -12.00
CA TRP A 173 10.14 -19.68 -11.41
C TRP A 173 9.83 -21.09 -11.90
N GLU A 174 10.82 -21.77 -12.50
CA GLU A 174 10.65 -23.08 -13.15
C GLU A 174 9.43 -23.17 -14.10
N GLY A 175 9.17 -22.11 -14.86
CA GLY A 175 8.04 -22.05 -15.80
C GLY A 175 6.67 -21.90 -15.14
N ARG A 176 6.60 -21.76 -13.81
CA ARG A 176 5.38 -21.45 -13.05
C ARG A 176 5.38 -19.98 -12.64
N CYS A 177 4.27 -19.30 -12.88
CA CYS A 177 4.02 -17.98 -12.32
C CYS A 177 3.49 -18.13 -10.90
N PHE A 178 3.86 -17.21 -10.02
CA PHE A 178 3.28 -17.18 -8.69
C PHE A 178 1.83 -16.66 -8.73
N GLU A 179 0.90 -17.44 -8.20
CA GLU A 179 -0.51 -17.06 -8.09
C GLU A 179 -0.73 -16.24 -6.80
N ALA A 180 -0.91 -14.93 -6.97
CA ALA A 180 -1.31 -14.02 -5.90
C ALA A 180 -2.65 -13.36 -6.23
N LYS A 181 -3.43 -13.00 -5.20
CA LYS A 181 -4.74 -12.35 -5.37
C LYS A 181 -4.62 -11.11 -6.23
N LYS A 182 -5.59 -10.94 -7.13
CA LYS A 182 -5.71 -9.79 -8.02
C LYS A 182 -7.10 -9.20 -7.90
N HIS A 183 -7.17 -7.97 -7.41
CA HIS A 183 -8.39 -7.17 -7.50
C HIS A 183 -8.28 -6.20 -8.68
N ARG A 184 -9.42 -5.87 -9.29
CA ARG A 184 -9.47 -4.85 -10.35
C ARG A 184 -9.15 -3.46 -9.79
N LEU A 185 -9.59 -3.18 -8.57
CA LEU A 185 -9.38 -1.93 -7.83
C LEU A 185 -9.03 -2.25 -6.38
N SER A 186 -8.11 -1.45 -5.83
CA SER A 186 -7.83 -1.37 -4.40
C SER A 186 -8.78 -0.37 -3.77
N HIS A 187 -9.44 -0.81 -2.70
CA HIS A 187 -10.32 0.01 -1.87
C HIS A 187 -9.72 0.09 -0.48
N MET A 188 -9.49 1.31 -0.01
CA MET A 188 -8.80 1.56 1.25
C MET A 188 -9.59 2.55 2.10
N VAL A 189 -9.81 2.20 3.36
CA VAL A 189 -10.44 3.07 4.36
C VAL A 189 -9.34 3.57 5.29
N SER A 190 -9.29 4.88 5.49
CA SER A 190 -8.26 5.57 6.26
C SER A 190 -8.90 6.43 7.35
N ILE A 191 -8.27 6.44 8.52
CA ILE A 191 -8.51 7.44 9.56
C ILE A 191 -7.24 8.27 9.74
N GLY A 192 -7.38 9.53 10.11
CA GLY A 192 -6.23 10.40 10.25
C GLY A 192 -6.41 11.49 11.29
N ILE A 193 -5.28 11.95 11.79
CA ILE A 193 -5.15 13.12 12.65
C ILE A 193 -4.12 14.07 12.04
N GLY A 194 -4.37 15.36 12.14
CA GLY A 194 -3.51 16.41 11.61
C GLY A 194 -3.53 17.65 12.48
N ILE A 195 -2.53 18.50 12.26
CA ILE A 195 -2.43 19.83 12.86
C ILE A 195 -2.43 20.83 11.72
N ARG A 196 -3.23 21.88 11.85
CA ARG A 196 -3.27 23.02 10.95
C ARG A 196 -2.40 24.14 11.53
N PHE A 197 -1.50 24.64 10.69
CA PHE A 197 -0.59 25.75 10.98
C PHE A 197 -0.95 26.97 10.14
#